data_AF-A0A6P0Z569-F1
#
_entry.id   AF-A0A6P0Z569-F1
#
_cell.length_a   1.000
_cell.length_b   1.000
_cell.length_c   1.000
_cell.angle_alpha   90.00
_cell.angle_beta   90.00
_cell.angle_gamma   90.00
#
_symmetry.space_group_name_H-M   'P 1'
#
loop_
_entity.id
_entity.type
_entity.pdbx_description
1 polymer ?
#
loop_
_entity_poly.entity_id
_entity_poly.type
_entity_poly.pdbx_seq_one_letter_code
_entity_poly.pdbx_strand_id
1 'polypeptide(L)' 'VYICGLKGMEGGIDDAIAAEAEKEGVDWKEYRKQLKKEHRWNVETY' A
#
# COMPACT_ATOMS: atom_id res chain seq x y z
N VAL A 1 -1.11 7.11 -5.03
CA VAL A 1 -2.22 6.37 -4.39
C VAL A 1 -2.70 7.15 -3.19
N TYR A 2 -4.01 7.38 -3.13
CA TYR A 2 -4.68 8.01 -1.99
C TYR A 2 -5.71 7.01 -1.46
N ILE A 3 -5.60 6.66 -0.18
CA ILE A 3 -6.52 5.77 0.52
C ILE A 3 -7.22 6.61 1.57
N CYS A 4 -8.56 6.67 1.53
CA CYS A 4 -9.38 7.39 2.50
C CYS A 4 -10.57 6.54 2.93
N GLY A 5 -10.91 6.56 4.22
CA GLY A 5 -12.10 5.90 4.75
C GLY A 5 -11.92 5.40 6.18
N LEU A 6 -12.61 4.29 6.49
CA LEU A 6 -12.69 3.76 7.84
C LEU A 6 -11.37 3.09 8.28
N LYS A 7 -10.94 3.37 9.50
CA LYS A 7 -9.75 2.76 10.10
C LYS A 7 -9.79 1.23 10.01
N GLY A 8 -8.77 0.63 9.43
CA GLY A 8 -8.65 -0.81 9.22
C GLY A 8 -8.89 -1.26 7.78
N MET A 9 -9.36 -0.37 6.88
CA MET A 9 -9.45 -0.69 5.46
C MET A 9 -8.06 -0.85 4.80
N GLU A 10 -7.04 -0.17 5.33
CA GLU A 10 -5.69 -0.18 4.77
C GLU A 10 -5.04 -1.57 4.81
N GLY A 11 -5.41 -2.44 5.76
CA GLY A 11 -4.86 -3.78 5.87
C GLY A 11 -5.22 -4.67 4.68
N GLY A 12 -6.51 -4.75 4.34
CA GLY A 12 -6.96 -5.57 3.21
C GLY A 12 -6.43 -5.06 1.86
N ILE A 13 -6.26 -3.74 1.72
CA ILE A 13 -5.62 -3.14 0.53
C ILE A 13 -4.14 -3.53 0.47
N ASP A 14 -3.44 -3.51 1.60
CA ASP A 14 -2.02 -3.90 1.67
C ASP A 14 -1.82 -5.37 1.27
N ASP A 15 -2.68 -6.27 1.78
CA ASP A 15 -2.63 -7.70 1.47
C ASP A 15 -2.93 -7.97 -0.01
N ALA A 16 -3.94 -7.30 -0.57
CA ALA A 16 -4.28 -7.46 -1.99
C ALA A 16 -3.14 -7.00 -2.92
N ILE A 17 -2.51 -5.87 -2.62
CA ILE A 17 -1.39 -5.38 -3.41
C ILE A 17 -0.15 -6.26 -3.22
N ALA A 18 0.11 -6.73 -1.99
CA ALA A 18 1.21 -7.65 -1.71
C ALA A 18 1.10 -8.95 -2.52
N ALA A 19 -0.09 -9.54 -2.57
CA ALA A 19 -0.34 -10.77 -3.33
C ALA A 19 -0.11 -10.60 -4.83
N GLU A 20 -0.43 -9.44 -5.39
CA GLU A 20 -0.19 -9.16 -6.82
C GLU A 20 1.28 -8.81 -7.09
N ALA A 21 1.91 -8.02 -6.21
CA ALA A 21 3.32 -7.69 -6.31
C ALA A 21 4.22 -8.93 -6.24
N GLU A 22 3.85 -9.93 -5.43
CA GLU A 22 4.58 -11.20 -5.34
C GLU A 22 4.59 -11.96 -6.69
N LYS A 23 3.48 -11.94 -7.45
CA LYS A 23 3.41 -12.56 -8.78
C LYS A 23 4.35 -11.91 -9.78
N GLU A 24 4.57 -10.60 -9.64
CA GLU A 24 5.50 -9.81 -10.44
C GLU A 24 6.94 -9.85 -9.90
N GLY A 25 7.20 -10.59 -8.82
CA GLY A 25 8.51 -10.70 -8.17
C GLY A 25 8.97 -9.42 -7.45
N VAL A 26 8.03 -8.55 -7.07
CA VAL A 26 8.28 -7.27 -6.41
C VAL A 26 8.05 -7.40 -4.90
N ASP A 27 9.03 -7.01 -4.08
CA ASP A 27 8.83 -6.87 -2.64
C ASP A 27 7.96 -5.64 -2.35
N TRP A 28 6.69 -5.91 -2.01
CA TRP A 28 5.71 -4.85 -1.74
C TRP A 28 6.11 -3.96 -0.55
N LYS A 29 6.75 -4.51 0.49
CA LYS A 29 7.09 -3.72 1.68
C LYS A 29 8.15 -2.66 1.36
N GLU A 30 9.18 -3.04 0.61
CA GLU A 30 10.22 -2.13 0.15
C GLU A 30 9.68 -1.14 -0.87
N TYR A 31 8.87 -1.61 -1.83
CA TYR A 31 8.27 -0.74 -2.83
C TYR A 31 7.32 0.30 -2.22
N ARG A 32 6.47 -0.11 -1.27
CA ARG A 32 5.59 0.81 -0.52
C ARG A 32 6.37 1.84 0.27
N LYS A 33 7.51 1.47 0.88
CA LYS A 33 8.40 2.43 1.56
C LYS A 33 8.94 3.48 0.58
N GLN A 34 9.36 3.06 -0.61
CA GLN A 34 9.81 3.99 -1.66
C GLN A 34 8.68 4.94 -2.08
N LEU A 35 7.48 4.41 -2.33
CA LEU A 35 6.31 5.22 -2.69
C LEU A 35 5.96 6.25 -1.60
N LYS A 36 6.08 5.90 -0.31
CA LYS A 36 5.90 6.85 0.80
C LYS A 36 6.94 7.95 0.78
N LYS A 37 8.21 7.61 0.57
CA LYS A 37 9.32 8.58 0.49
C LYS A 37 9.15 9.57 -0.67
N GLU A 38 8.60 9.09 -1.79
CA GLU A 38 8.33 9.91 -2.97
C GLU A 38 6.97 10.62 -2.92
N HIS A 39 6.27 10.59 -1.77
CA HIS A 39 4.93 11.16 -1.60
C HIS A 39 3.86 10.61 -2.56
N ARG A 40 4.09 9.41 -3.10
CA ARG A 40 3.18 8.70 -4.02
C ARG A 40 2.23 7.74 -3.29
N TRP A 41 2.33 7.61 -1.97
CA TRP A 41 1.48 6.77 -1.12
C TRP A 41 0.95 7.55 0.08
N ASN A 42 -0.32 7.97 0.01
CA ASN A 42 -0.98 8.78 1.03
C ASN A 42 -2.17 8.00 1.61
N VAL A 43 -2.23 7.87 2.93
CA VAL A 43 -3.28 7.13 3.64
C VAL A 43 -3.87 8.05 4.71
N GLU A 44 -5.18 8.27 4.63
CA GLU A 44 -5.97 9.10 5.55
C GLU A 44 -7.20 8.32 5.99
N THR A 45 -7.05 7.52 7.05
CA THR A 45 -8.13 6.67 7.57
C THR A 45 -8.52 7.14 8.97
N TYR A 46 -9.82 7.18 9.24
CA TYR A 46 -10.42 7.68 10.49
C TYR A 46 -11.29 6.62 11.18
#